data_AF-A0AAU2VBN9-F1
#
_entry.id   AF-A0AAU2VBN9-F1
#
_cell.length_a   1.000
_cell.length_b   1.000
_cell.length_c   1.000
_cell.angle_alpha   90.00
_cell.angle_beta   90.00
_cell.angle_gamma   90.00
#
_symmetry.space_group_name_H-M   'P 1'
#
loop_
_entity.id
_entity.type
_entity.pdbx_description
1 polymer ?
#
loop_
_entity_poly.entity_id
_entity_poly.type
_entity_poly.pdbx_seq_one_letter_code
_entity_poly.pdbx_strand_id
1 'polypeptide(L)'
;MNTDNGRDSGVQINPEQPGEEGFTYATRVGAWTVRAVWPFDAATGGPKKLIIEAAEDAAPGDVARGISTTVLRQINPAEGAPPPEFVEQVVSGLGAVNEAGRALDQFGELAAKILARDGVSDLYLSVLASTYVLLADAGVKGLTALLADRMGRKPQTVKDHLKQARRRDLLTTVAGKAGGELTDKARALLANKHDDEHDN
;
A
#
# COMPACT_ATOMS: atom_id res chain seq x y z
N MET A 1 -37.73 -14.24 -33.74
CA MET A 1 -36.45 -13.97 -34.45
C MET A 1 -35.92 -12.65 -33.92
N ASN A 2 -34.79 -12.75 -33.20
CA ASN A 2 -33.74 -11.77 -32.94
C ASN A 2 -34.08 -10.39 -32.36
N THR A 3 -33.37 -9.84 -31.38
CA THR A 3 -32.27 -10.34 -30.53
C THR A 3 -32.18 -9.35 -29.36
N ASP A 4 -32.17 -9.91 -28.16
CA ASP A 4 -31.60 -9.34 -26.95
C ASP A 4 -30.18 -8.82 -27.24
N ASN A 5 -29.87 -7.60 -26.81
CA ASN A 5 -28.53 -7.02 -26.93
C ASN A 5 -28.22 -6.30 -25.62
N GLY A 6 -28.18 -7.07 -24.54
CA GLY A 6 -27.43 -6.73 -23.34
C GLY A 6 -25.98 -6.45 -23.73
N ARG A 7 -25.63 -5.16 -23.82
CA ARG A 7 -24.23 -4.75 -23.96
C ARG A 7 -23.56 -4.96 -22.61
N ASP A 8 -22.78 -6.02 -22.60
CA ASP A 8 -21.73 -6.36 -21.66
C ASP A 8 -20.78 -5.15 -21.50
N SER A 9 -21.05 -4.27 -20.53
CA SER A 9 -20.11 -3.24 -20.10
C SER A 9 -19.02 -3.92 -19.29
N GLY A 10 -18.05 -4.52 -19.99
CA GLY A 10 -16.83 -5.03 -19.39
C GLY A 10 -16.04 -3.89 -18.75
N VAL A 11 -16.29 -3.64 -17.47
CA VAL A 11 -15.51 -2.72 -16.65
C VAL A 11 -14.11 -3.33 -16.50
N GLN A 12 -13.15 -2.85 -17.29
CA GLN A 12 -11.75 -3.13 -17.04
C GLN A 12 -11.26 -2.21 -15.91
N ILE A 13 -11.18 -2.77 -14.70
CA ILE A 13 -10.64 -2.09 -13.53
C ILE A 13 -9.12 -2.15 -13.60
N ASN A 14 -8.47 -1.02 -13.90
CA ASN A 14 -7.03 -0.88 -13.82
C ASN A 14 -6.68 0.06 -12.65
N PRO A 15 -6.17 -0.45 -11.52
CA PRO A 15 -5.87 0.35 -10.35
C PRO A 15 -4.56 1.13 -10.58
N GLU A 16 -4.66 2.30 -11.19
CA GLU A 16 -3.55 3.25 -11.17
C GLU A 16 -3.42 3.87 -9.77
N GLN A 17 -2.16 4.03 -9.38
CA GLN A 17 -1.69 4.32 -8.04
C GLN A 17 -2.43 5.50 -7.37
N PRO A 18 -2.64 5.46 -6.04
CA PRO A 18 -3.22 6.58 -5.32
C PRO A 18 -2.32 7.83 -5.48
N GLY A 19 -2.90 8.92 -5.95
CA GLY A 19 -2.25 10.23 -5.98
C GLY A 19 -2.55 11.03 -4.71
N GLU A 20 -1.85 12.15 -4.49
CA GLU A 20 -2.09 13.05 -3.34
C GLU A 20 -3.55 13.53 -3.24
N GLU A 21 -4.25 13.55 -4.37
CA GLU A 21 -5.63 14.02 -4.48
C GLU A 21 -6.69 12.96 -4.11
N GLY A 22 -6.37 11.67 -4.11
CA GLY A 22 -7.38 10.62 -4.00
C GLY A 22 -7.02 9.34 -4.75
N PHE A 23 -7.97 8.41 -4.81
CA PHE A 23 -7.84 7.23 -5.66
C PHE A 23 -8.51 7.45 -7.00
N THR A 24 -7.99 6.78 -8.03
CA THR A 24 -8.50 6.89 -9.40
C THR A 24 -9.25 5.62 -9.76
N TYR A 25 -10.44 5.77 -10.34
CA TYR A 25 -11.21 4.69 -10.91
C TYR A 25 -11.43 4.93 -12.40
N ALA A 26 -11.05 3.97 -13.24
CA ALA A 26 -11.14 4.08 -14.69
C ALA A 26 -12.34 3.28 -15.22
N THR A 27 -13.06 3.85 -16.19
CA THR A 27 -14.18 3.18 -16.86
C THR A 27 -14.10 3.43 -18.37
N ARG A 28 -14.51 2.43 -19.17
CA ARG A 28 -14.54 2.51 -20.62
C ARG A 28 -15.87 3.07 -21.10
N VAL A 29 -15.83 4.07 -21.99
CA VAL A 29 -17.02 4.61 -22.67
C VAL A 29 -16.73 4.73 -24.16
N GLY A 30 -17.18 3.73 -24.94
CA GLY A 30 -16.89 3.65 -26.37
C GLY A 30 -15.38 3.62 -26.64
N ALA A 31 -14.87 4.58 -27.41
CA ALA A 31 -13.45 4.73 -27.71
C ALA A 31 -12.65 5.51 -26.64
N TRP A 32 -13.30 5.96 -25.56
CA TRP A 32 -12.68 6.76 -24.51
C TRP A 32 -12.48 5.99 -23.20
N THR A 33 -11.45 6.37 -22.44
CA THR A 33 -11.22 5.99 -21.05
C THR A 33 -11.52 7.19 -20.18
N VAL A 34 -12.40 7.01 -19.20
CA VAL A 34 -12.77 8.04 -18.23
C VAL A 34 -12.15 7.66 -16.89
N ARG A 35 -11.25 8.49 -16.38
CA ARG A 35 -10.63 8.34 -15.06
C ARG A 35 -11.26 9.33 -14.10
N ALA A 36 -11.90 8.82 -13.06
CA ALA A 36 -12.52 9.60 -12.00
C ALA A 36 -11.64 9.60 -10.75
N VAL A 37 -11.31 10.77 -10.23
CA VAL A 37 -10.56 10.93 -8.97
C VAL A 37 -11.55 11.13 -7.82
N TRP A 38 -11.51 10.20 -6.87
CA TRP A 38 -12.33 10.22 -5.66
C TRP A 38 -11.45 10.57 -4.47
N PRO A 39 -11.83 11.54 -3.63
CA PRO A 39 -11.05 11.87 -2.46
C PRO A 39 -11.17 10.76 -1.41
N PHE A 40 -10.12 10.55 -0.61
CA PHE A 40 -10.06 9.46 0.38
C PHE A 40 -11.07 9.61 1.53
N ASP A 41 -11.61 10.82 1.73
CA ASP A 41 -12.60 11.15 2.75
C ASP A 41 -14.05 11.05 2.24
N ALA A 42 -14.27 10.75 0.95
CA ALA A 42 -15.60 10.59 0.38
C ALA A 42 -16.21 9.25 0.79
N ALA A 43 -16.74 9.18 2.00
CA ALA A 43 -17.66 8.11 2.39
C ALA A 43 -19.00 8.16 1.60
N THR A 44 -19.30 9.26 0.90
CA THR A 44 -20.61 9.44 0.21
C THR A 44 -20.67 10.56 -0.85
N GLY A 45 -19.53 11.03 -1.38
CA GLY A 45 -19.48 12.17 -2.32
C GLY A 45 -18.93 11.78 -3.69
N GLY A 46 -19.45 12.35 -4.78
CA GLY A 46 -19.00 12.05 -6.15
C GLY A 46 -17.55 12.41 -6.46
N PRO A 47 -17.05 12.06 -7.66
CA PRO A 47 -15.66 12.35 -8.02
C PRO A 47 -15.40 13.86 -8.12
N LYS A 48 -14.22 14.29 -7.67
CA LYS A 48 -13.83 15.71 -7.70
C LYS A 48 -13.18 16.14 -9.01
N LYS A 49 -12.74 15.17 -9.81
CA LYS A 49 -12.06 15.39 -11.10
C LYS A 49 -12.36 14.23 -12.04
N LEU A 50 -12.61 14.56 -13.31
CA LEU A 50 -12.72 13.60 -14.41
C LEU A 50 -11.64 13.91 -15.44
N ILE A 51 -10.90 12.90 -15.85
CA ILE A 51 -9.91 12.95 -16.92
C ILE A 51 -10.40 12.01 -18.02
N ILE A 52 -10.54 12.51 -19.25
CA ILE A 52 -11.06 11.74 -20.37
C ILE A 52 -9.97 11.67 -21.44
N GLU A 53 -9.55 10.45 -21.77
CA GLU A 53 -8.48 10.17 -22.71
C GLU A 53 -8.96 9.18 -23.77
N ALA A 54 -8.34 9.22 -24.96
CA ALA A 54 -8.49 8.12 -25.90
C ALA A 54 -7.98 6.85 -25.22
N ALA A 55 -8.72 5.74 -25.32
CA ALA A 55 -8.17 4.49 -24.81
C ALA A 55 -7.02 4.00 -25.68
N GLU A 56 -6.17 3.20 -25.06
CA GLU A 56 -4.96 2.67 -25.67
C GLU A 56 -5.25 1.83 -26.92
N ASP A 57 -6.39 1.13 -26.94
CA ASP A 57 -6.85 0.28 -28.04
C ASP A 57 -7.82 0.98 -29.01
N ALA A 58 -8.03 2.29 -28.86
CA ALA A 58 -8.99 3.03 -29.68
C ALA A 58 -8.54 3.14 -31.15
N ALA A 59 -9.43 2.84 -32.09
CA ALA A 59 -9.16 3.06 -33.50
C ALA A 59 -9.00 4.57 -33.78
N PRO A 60 -7.99 5.00 -34.58
CA PRO A 60 -7.76 6.43 -34.85
C PRO A 60 -8.98 7.16 -35.41
N GLY A 61 -9.82 6.48 -36.21
CA GLY A 61 -11.05 7.05 -36.76
C GLY A 61 -12.11 7.40 -35.70
N ASP A 62 -12.14 6.67 -34.59
CA ASP A 62 -13.15 6.85 -33.53
C ASP A 62 -12.82 8.01 -32.58
N VAL A 63 -11.55 8.43 -32.54
CA VAL A 63 -11.06 9.55 -31.71
C VAL A 63 -10.73 10.80 -32.51
N ALA A 64 -10.64 10.71 -33.85
CA ALA A 64 -10.25 11.80 -34.74
C ALA A 64 -11.13 13.06 -34.63
N ARG A 65 -12.41 12.90 -34.23
CA ARG A 65 -13.35 14.03 -34.06
C ARG A 65 -13.34 14.62 -32.66
N GLY A 66 -12.47 14.15 -31.77
CA GLY A 66 -12.45 14.56 -30.37
C GLY A 66 -13.66 14.07 -29.57
N ILE A 67 -13.74 14.52 -28.32
CA ILE A 67 -14.80 14.12 -27.40
C ILE A 67 -16.12 14.78 -27.82
N SER A 68 -17.10 13.98 -28.24
CA SER A 68 -18.42 14.48 -28.64
C SER A 68 -19.35 14.68 -27.44
N THR A 69 -20.38 15.51 -27.61
CA THR A 69 -21.43 15.70 -26.59
C THR A 69 -22.22 14.43 -26.28
N THR A 70 -22.33 13.50 -27.24
CA THR A 70 -22.93 12.18 -27.02
C THR A 70 -22.09 11.35 -26.06
N VAL A 71 -20.76 11.36 -26.23
CA VAL A 71 -19.83 10.67 -25.30
C VAL A 71 -19.94 11.30 -23.92
N LEU A 72 -19.92 12.63 -23.81
CA LEU A 72 -20.05 13.31 -22.51
C LEU A 72 -21.35 12.96 -21.78
N ARG A 73 -22.48 12.81 -22.49
CA ARG A 73 -23.75 12.39 -21.89
C ARG A 73 -23.77 10.94 -21.42
N GLN A 74 -22.94 10.08 -22.01
CA GLN A 74 -22.81 8.68 -21.60
C GLN A 74 -21.94 8.52 -20.35
N ILE A 75 -21.18 9.55 -19.97
CA ILE A 75 -20.41 9.56 -18.73
C ILE A 75 -21.38 9.88 -17.60
N ASN A 76 -21.81 8.84 -16.87
CA ASN A 76 -22.59 8.99 -15.66
C ASN A 76 -21.70 8.74 -14.42
N PRO A 77 -21.33 9.78 -13.66
CA PRO A 77 -20.46 9.63 -12.48
C PRO A 77 -21.07 8.76 -11.37
N ALA A 78 -22.40 8.64 -11.31
CA ALA A 78 -23.08 7.81 -10.31
C ALA A 78 -23.06 6.32 -10.68
N GLU A 79 -23.16 5.99 -11.97
CA GLU A 79 -23.03 4.61 -12.47
C GLU A 79 -21.55 4.18 -12.59
N GLY A 80 -20.63 5.13 -12.70
CA GLY A 80 -19.18 4.92 -12.66
C GLY A 80 -18.58 4.98 -11.26
N ALA A 81 -19.39 4.93 -10.20
CA ALA A 81 -18.89 4.86 -8.84
C ALA A 81 -18.13 3.54 -8.62
N PRO A 82 -17.01 3.56 -7.89
CA PRO A 82 -16.29 2.35 -7.54
C PRO A 82 -17.20 1.44 -6.70
N PRO A 83 -17.11 0.11 -6.87
CA PRO A 83 -17.78 -0.81 -5.98
C PRO A 83 -17.32 -0.61 -4.51
N PRO A 84 -18.20 -0.79 -3.51
CA PRO A 84 -17.84 -0.63 -2.09
C PRO A 84 -16.63 -1.46 -1.68
N GLU A 85 -16.51 -2.70 -2.17
CA GLU A 85 -15.37 -3.58 -1.90
C GLU A 85 -14.04 -3.03 -2.43
N PHE A 86 -14.06 -2.32 -3.56
CA PHE A 86 -12.87 -1.66 -4.09
C PHE A 86 -12.45 -0.49 -3.20
N VAL A 87 -13.42 0.32 -2.75
CA VAL A 87 -13.16 1.43 -1.84
C VAL A 87 -12.55 0.92 -0.53
N GLU A 88 -13.15 -0.12 0.05
CA GLU A 88 -12.66 -0.76 1.28
C GLU A 88 -11.22 -1.29 1.10
N GLN A 89 -10.94 -1.96 -0.02
CA GLN A 89 -9.61 -2.48 -0.33
C GLN A 89 -8.56 -1.37 -0.44
N VAL A 90 -8.89 -0.27 -1.15
CA VAL A 90 -7.98 0.87 -1.32
C VAL A 90 -7.74 1.59 0.00
N VAL A 91 -8.80 1.88 0.77
CA VAL A 91 -8.70 2.54 2.08
C VAL A 91 -7.89 1.68 3.06
N SER A 92 -8.16 0.37 3.11
CA SER A 92 -7.40 -0.56 3.95
C SER A 92 -5.93 -0.63 3.54
N GLY A 93 -5.64 -0.69 2.24
CA GLY A 93 -4.27 -0.69 1.72
C GLY A 93 -3.51 0.59 2.09
N LEU A 94 -4.15 1.75 1.97
CA LEU A 94 -3.58 3.03 2.39
C LEU A 94 -3.37 3.12 3.90
N GLY A 95 -4.31 2.59 4.69
CA GLY A 95 -4.17 2.44 6.13
C GLY A 95 -2.92 1.66 6.51
N ALA A 96 -2.72 0.49 5.88
CA ALA A 96 -1.55 -0.35 6.09
C ALA A 96 -0.23 0.34 5.69
N VAL A 97 -0.22 1.08 4.57
CA VAL A 97 0.95 1.87 4.14
C VAL A 97 1.27 3.00 5.12
N ASN A 98 0.25 3.72 5.60
CA ASN A 98 0.42 4.79 6.58
C ASN A 98 0.89 4.26 7.95
N GLU A 99 0.38 3.12 8.37
CA GLU A 99 0.85 2.42 9.58
C GLU A 99 2.31 1.99 9.42
N ALA A 100 2.67 1.38 8.29
CA ALA A 100 4.04 0.99 7.97
C ALA A 100 5.00 2.19 7.97
N GLY A 101 4.59 3.34 7.43
CA GLY A 101 5.36 4.59 7.47
C GLY A 101 5.59 5.10 8.89
N ARG A 102 4.53 5.19 9.70
CA ARG A 102 4.64 5.61 11.12
C ARG A 102 5.51 4.68 11.94
N ALA A 103 5.35 3.37 11.73
CA ALA A 103 6.17 2.37 12.41
C ALA A 103 7.65 2.48 12.04
N LEU A 104 7.96 2.76 10.77
CA LEU A 104 9.33 3.02 10.33
C LEU A 104 9.93 4.27 11.01
N ASP A 105 9.14 5.33 11.14
CA ASP A 105 9.59 6.55 11.81
C ASP A 105 9.91 6.29 13.28
N GLN A 106 9.00 5.66 14.02
CA GLN A 106 9.20 5.29 15.42
C GLN A 106 10.34 4.30 15.60
N PHE A 107 10.47 3.34 14.68
CA PHE A 107 11.55 2.36 14.67
C PHE A 107 12.93 3.02 14.67
N GLY A 108 13.16 4.01 13.81
CA GLY A 108 14.48 4.68 13.71
C GLY A 108 14.97 5.22 15.05
N GLU A 109 14.11 5.96 15.73
CA GLU A 109 14.44 6.57 17.03
C GLU A 109 14.63 5.52 18.12
N LEU A 110 13.71 4.55 18.19
CA LEU A 110 13.74 3.49 19.19
C LEU A 110 14.98 2.60 19.01
N ALA A 111 15.25 2.17 17.78
CA ALA A 111 16.40 1.34 17.44
C ALA A 111 17.71 2.05 17.73
N ALA A 112 17.81 3.35 17.42
CA ALA A 112 18.99 4.15 17.74
C ALA A 112 19.24 4.24 19.26
N LYS A 113 18.19 4.47 20.06
CA LYS A 113 18.29 4.54 21.53
C LYS A 113 18.76 3.21 22.14
N ILE A 114 18.14 2.09 21.77
CA ILE A 114 18.51 0.76 22.29
C ILE A 114 19.93 0.40 21.84
N LEU A 115 20.27 0.63 20.57
CA LEU A 115 21.59 0.32 20.04
C LEU A 115 22.70 1.13 20.73
N ALA A 116 22.44 2.39 21.09
CA ALA A 116 23.39 3.23 21.81
C ALA A 116 23.58 2.77 23.26
N ARG A 117 22.51 2.31 23.93
CA ARG A 117 22.54 1.88 25.34
C ARG A 117 23.13 0.46 25.50
N ASP A 118 22.65 -0.47 24.68
CA ASP A 118 22.83 -1.92 24.89
C ASP A 118 23.61 -2.60 23.75
N GLY A 119 23.96 -1.86 22.69
CA GLY A 119 24.53 -2.45 21.48
C GLY A 119 23.54 -3.36 20.76
N VAL A 120 24.06 -4.38 20.06
CA VAL A 120 23.24 -5.35 19.30
C VAL A 120 22.64 -6.39 20.25
N SER A 121 21.64 -5.95 21.02
CA SER A 121 20.91 -6.75 22.02
C SER A 121 19.74 -7.52 21.41
N ASP A 122 19.20 -8.51 22.13
CA ASP A 122 18.00 -9.25 21.71
C ASP A 122 16.78 -8.34 21.57
N LEU A 123 16.68 -7.30 22.42
CA LEU A 123 15.63 -6.29 22.32
C LEU A 123 15.75 -5.46 21.04
N TYR A 124 16.96 -4.98 20.71
CA TYR A 124 17.22 -4.28 19.45
C TYR A 124 16.87 -5.15 18.24
N LEU A 125 17.31 -6.41 18.25
CA LEU A 125 17.05 -7.36 17.15
C LEU A 125 15.55 -7.68 17.02
N SER A 126 14.81 -7.71 18.12
CA SER A 126 13.36 -7.93 18.13
C SER A 126 12.61 -6.73 17.53
N VAL A 127 13.02 -5.50 17.87
CA VAL A 127 12.48 -4.26 17.29
C VAL A 127 12.77 -4.16 15.79
N LEU A 128 13.97 -4.56 15.37
CA LEU A 128 14.32 -4.64 13.95
C LEU A 128 13.49 -5.69 13.21
N ALA A 129 13.35 -6.88 13.79
CA ALA A 129 12.59 -7.98 13.19
C ALA A 129 11.10 -7.63 13.08
N SER A 130 10.52 -6.97 14.10
CA SER A 130 9.09 -6.63 14.09
C SER A 130 8.76 -5.61 13.01
N THR A 131 9.58 -4.56 12.90
CA THR A 131 9.43 -3.54 11.85
C THR A 131 9.63 -4.17 10.47
N TYR A 132 10.60 -5.07 10.33
CA TYR A 132 10.82 -5.78 9.06
C TYR A 132 9.61 -6.63 8.63
N VAL A 133 9.00 -7.38 9.55
CA VAL A 133 7.80 -8.19 9.27
C VAL A 133 6.62 -7.30 8.91
N LEU A 134 6.38 -6.23 9.68
CA LEU A 134 5.29 -5.28 9.41
C LEU A 134 5.38 -4.68 8.00
N LEU A 135 6.57 -4.20 7.62
CA LEU A 135 6.80 -3.61 6.30
C LEU A 135 6.68 -4.66 5.18
N ALA A 136 7.11 -5.90 5.45
CA ALA A 136 6.98 -7.00 4.49
C ALA A 136 5.50 -7.38 4.27
N ASP A 137 4.70 -7.41 5.35
CA ASP A 137 3.27 -7.69 5.30
C ASP A 137 2.51 -6.56 4.59
N ALA A 138 2.98 -5.31 4.72
CA ALA A 138 2.49 -4.16 3.94
C ALA A 138 2.97 -4.16 2.46
N GLY A 139 3.73 -5.17 2.02
CA GLY A 139 4.19 -5.30 0.64
C GLY A 139 5.30 -4.31 0.22
N VAL A 140 5.96 -3.66 1.19
CA VAL A 140 7.00 -2.67 0.91
C VAL A 140 8.22 -3.35 0.28
N LYS A 141 8.68 -2.81 -0.85
CA LYS A 141 9.89 -3.29 -1.54
C LYS A 141 11.14 -2.64 -0.98
N GLY A 142 12.30 -3.31 -1.09
CA GLY A 142 13.58 -2.71 -0.70
C GLY A 142 13.79 -2.54 0.81
N LEU A 143 13.08 -3.33 1.64
CA LEU A 143 13.06 -3.27 3.10
C LEU A 143 14.43 -3.01 3.77
N THR A 144 15.47 -3.71 3.33
CA THR A 144 16.81 -3.57 3.93
C THR A 144 17.45 -2.21 3.67
N ALA A 145 17.15 -1.56 2.54
CA ALA A 145 17.65 -0.22 2.24
C ALA A 145 16.88 0.82 3.07
N LEU A 146 15.57 0.68 3.13
CA LEU A 146 14.68 1.55 3.89
C LEU A 146 15.03 1.57 5.40
N LEU A 147 15.17 0.39 6.01
CA LEU A 147 15.55 0.26 7.42
C LEU A 147 16.96 0.79 7.68
N ALA A 148 17.87 0.64 6.72
CA ALA A 148 19.25 1.11 6.86
C ALA A 148 19.35 2.62 6.83
N ASP A 149 18.64 3.26 5.88
CA ASP A 149 18.52 4.71 5.79
C ASP A 149 17.99 5.29 7.11
N ARG A 150 16.91 4.72 7.62
CA ARG A 150 16.28 5.18 8.87
C ARG A 150 17.18 5.05 10.10
N MET A 151 18.08 4.07 10.12
CA MET A 151 19.07 3.89 11.20
C MET A 151 20.39 4.65 10.96
N GLY A 152 20.58 5.29 9.81
CA GLY A 152 21.87 5.87 9.42
C GLY A 152 22.98 4.80 9.27
N ARG A 153 22.62 3.61 8.76
CA ARG A 153 23.52 2.45 8.62
C ARG A 153 23.61 1.98 7.16
N LYS A 154 24.55 1.08 6.90
CA LYS A 154 24.67 0.42 5.60
C LYS A 154 23.62 -0.71 5.49
N PRO A 155 23.00 -0.94 4.32
CA PRO A 155 22.07 -2.06 4.11
C PRO A 155 22.65 -3.43 4.48
N GLN A 156 23.96 -3.61 4.31
CA GLN A 156 24.66 -4.83 4.69
C GLN A 156 24.59 -5.08 6.21
N THR A 157 24.76 -4.05 7.03
CA THR A 157 24.64 -4.14 8.50
C THR A 157 23.25 -4.63 8.91
N VAL A 158 22.20 -4.09 8.27
CA VAL A 158 20.82 -4.51 8.53
C VAL A 158 20.60 -5.98 8.17
N LYS A 159 21.11 -6.41 7.01
CA LYS A 159 21.06 -7.83 6.61
C LYS A 159 21.75 -8.73 7.64
N ASP A 160 22.90 -8.31 8.15
CA ASP A 160 23.64 -9.07 9.15
C ASP A 160 22.93 -9.11 10.50
N HIS A 161 22.30 -8.02 10.92
CA HIS A 161 21.44 -8.00 12.12
C HIS A 161 20.20 -8.88 11.95
N LEU A 162 19.53 -8.88 10.81
CA LEU A 162 18.41 -9.80 10.53
C LEU A 162 18.85 -11.27 10.53
N LYS A 163 20.06 -11.58 10.04
CA LYS A 163 20.64 -12.93 10.18
C LYS A 163 20.89 -13.28 11.64
N GLN A 164 21.36 -12.33 12.46
CA GLN A 164 21.52 -12.55 13.90
C GLN A 164 20.17 -12.77 14.59
N ALA A 165 19.13 -12.00 14.25
CA ALA A 165 17.79 -12.19 14.78
C ALA A 165 17.27 -13.60 14.50
N ARG A 166 17.48 -14.14 13.28
CA ARG A 166 17.16 -15.53 12.95
C ARG A 166 17.96 -16.54 13.78
N ARG A 167 19.27 -16.32 13.92
CA ARG A 167 20.15 -17.19 14.73
C ARG A 167 19.79 -17.19 16.21
N ARG A 168 19.23 -16.10 16.72
CA ARG A 168 18.82 -15.94 18.13
C ARG A 168 17.34 -16.31 18.37
N ASP A 169 16.71 -16.92 17.38
CA ASP A 169 15.31 -17.36 17.43
C ASP A 169 14.32 -16.22 17.73
N LEU A 170 14.58 -15.05 17.12
CA LEU A 170 13.70 -13.87 17.19
C LEU A 170 12.89 -13.67 15.91
N LEU A 171 13.32 -14.32 14.82
CA LEU A 171 12.71 -14.22 13.50
C LEU A 171 12.78 -15.59 12.80
N THR A 172 11.65 -16.09 12.32
CA THR A 172 11.61 -17.35 11.58
C THR A 172 12.05 -17.17 10.13
N THR A 173 12.32 -18.29 9.46
CA THR A 173 12.53 -18.33 8.01
C THR A 173 11.39 -19.12 7.40
N VAL A 174 10.31 -18.44 7.01
CA VAL A 174 9.17 -19.09 6.33
C VAL A 174 9.45 -19.14 4.83
N ALA A 175 9.50 -20.34 4.27
CA ALA A 175 9.63 -20.52 2.82
C ALA A 175 8.39 -19.92 2.12
N GLY A 176 8.61 -18.97 1.20
CA GLY A 176 7.53 -18.31 0.45
C GLY A 176 7.03 -16.98 1.02
N LYS A 177 7.42 -16.59 2.24
CA LYS A 177 7.09 -15.26 2.81
C LYS A 177 8.36 -14.41 2.91
N ALA A 178 8.40 -13.28 2.21
CA ALA A 178 9.57 -12.40 2.16
C ALA A 178 10.02 -11.90 3.56
N GLY A 179 9.09 -11.82 4.52
CA GLY A 179 9.31 -11.29 5.87
C GLY A 179 9.65 -12.28 6.97
N GLY A 180 9.30 -13.57 6.84
CA GLY A 180 9.25 -14.48 8.00
C GLY A 180 8.20 -14.07 9.03
N GLU A 181 8.30 -14.61 10.25
CA GLU A 181 7.39 -14.31 11.37
C GLU A 181 8.18 -14.09 12.67
N LEU A 182 7.65 -13.23 13.55
CA LEU A 182 8.18 -13.07 14.90
C LEU A 182 7.86 -14.30 15.75
N THR A 183 8.87 -14.78 16.46
CA THR A 183 8.71 -15.84 17.46
C THR A 183 8.07 -15.32 18.74
N ASP A 184 7.54 -16.22 19.57
CA ASP A 184 6.99 -15.86 20.88
C ASP A 184 8.03 -15.19 21.79
N LYS A 185 9.29 -15.62 21.68
CA LYS A 185 10.43 -14.99 22.38
C LYS A 185 10.55 -13.51 22.01
N ALA A 186 10.50 -13.18 20.72
CA ALA A 186 10.57 -11.78 20.28
C ALA A 186 9.36 -10.97 20.74
N ARG A 187 8.15 -11.56 20.69
CA ARG A 187 6.92 -10.90 21.16
C ARG A 187 6.96 -10.59 22.65
N ALA A 188 7.45 -11.51 23.48
CA ALA A 188 7.60 -11.31 24.92
C ALA A 188 8.58 -10.16 25.25
N LEU A 189 9.71 -10.08 24.53
CA LEU A 189 10.67 -8.99 24.71
C LEU A 189 10.09 -7.62 24.35
N LEU A 190 9.23 -7.57 23.32
CA LEU A 190 8.56 -6.34 22.91
C LEU A 190 7.45 -5.93 23.88
N ALA A 191 6.70 -6.89 24.44
CA ALA A 191 5.65 -6.64 25.42
C ALA A 191 6.22 -6.06 26.72
N ASN A 192 7.28 -6.67 27.27
CA ASN A 192 7.89 -6.20 28.53
C ASN A 192 8.45 -4.78 28.44
N LYS A 193 8.84 -4.32 27.24
CA LYS A 193 9.28 -2.92 27.03
C LYS A 193 8.11 -1.93 27.13
N HIS A 194 6.89 -2.34 26.77
CA HIS A 194 5.73 -1.45 26.82
C HIS A 194 5.32 -1.14 28.28
N ASP A 195 5.56 -2.08 29.19
CA ASP A 195 5.23 -1.95 30.61
C ASP A 195 6.21 -1.03 31.37
N ASP A 196 7.48 -0.95 30.94
CA ASP A 196 8.48 -0.05 31.54
C ASP A 196 8.24 1.44 31.23
N GLU A 197 7.36 1.79 30.27
CA GLU A 197 7.05 3.17 29.88
C GLU A 197 5.89 3.78 30.69
N HIS A 198 5.21 3.02 31.56
CA HIS A 198 4.04 3.48 32.33
C HIS A 198 4.34 3.96 33.76
N ASP A 199 5.60 3.94 34.21
CA ASP A 199 5.95 4.19 35.62
C ASP A 199 6.92 5.37 35.86
N ASN A 200 6.85 6.43 35.04
CA ASN A 200 7.61 7.67 35.31
C ASN A 200 6.85 8.96 34.96
#